data_AF-A0A7X9DWJ1-F1
#
_entry.id   AF-A0A7X9DWJ1-F1
#
_cell.length_a   1.000
_cell.length_b   1.000
_cell.length_c   1.000
_cell.angle_alpha   90.00
_cell.angle_beta   90.00
_cell.angle_gamma   90.00
#
_symmetry.space_group_name_H-M   'P 1'
#
loop_
_entity.id
_entity.type
_entity.pdbx_description
1 polymer ?
#
loop_
_entity_poly.entity_id
_entity_poly.type
_entity_poly.pdbx_seq_one_letter_code
_entity_poly.pdbx_strand_id
1 'polypeptide(L)' 'MPREQFRCQAIVLARRELGEADRRVTLLTRDFGKLEALARGARR' A
#
# COMPACT_ATOMS: atom_id res chain seq x y z
N MET A 1 -21.47 2.96 6.92
CA MET A 1 -20.67 2.05 6.07
C MET A 1 -19.37 1.77 6.80
N PRO A 2 -19.17 0.58 7.38
CA PRO A 2 -17.94 0.31 8.11
C PRO A 2 -16.77 0.47 7.14
N ARG A 3 -15.83 1.33 7.51
CA ARG A 3 -14.53 1.44 6.84
C ARG A 3 -13.77 0.18 7.22
N GLU A 4 -13.95 -0.92 6.49
CA GLU A 4 -13.21 -2.16 6.78
C GLU A 4 -11.73 -1.96 6.48
N GLN A 5 -11.03 -1.48 7.49
CA GLN A 5 -9.60 -1.47 7.56
C GLN A 5 -9.17 -2.89 7.89
N PHE A 6 -8.77 -3.65 6.89
CA PHE A 6 -8.21 -4.97 7.08
C PHE A 6 -6.72 -4.87 7.38
N ARG A 7 -6.24 -5.76 8.25
CA ARG A 7 -4.81 -5.94 8.51
C ARG A 7 -4.42 -7.30 7.96
N CYS A 8 -3.39 -7.33 7.14
CA CYS A 8 -2.82 -8.56 6.61
C CYS A 8 -1.32 -8.43 6.48
N GLN A 9 -0.65 -9.56 6.31
CA GLN A 9 0.77 -9.59 5.98
C GLN A 9 0.97 -9.39 4.48
N ALA A 10 1.96 -8.60 4.13
CA ALA A 10 2.27 -8.26 2.75
C ALA A 10 3.76 -8.12 2.52
N ILE A 11 4.20 -8.45 1.30
CA ILE A 11 5.54 -8.18 0.80
C ILE A 11 5.46 -7.04 -0.22
N VAL A 12 6.37 -6.08 -0.14
CA VAL A 12 6.47 -4.99 -1.12
C VAL A 12 7.15 -5.53 -2.38
N LEU A 13 6.43 -5.51 -3.50
CA LEU A 13 6.98 -5.89 -4.80
C LEU A 13 7.62 -4.71 -5.52
N ALA A 14 7.00 -3.52 -5.42
CA ALA A 14 7.48 -2.32 -6.09
C ALA A 14 7.07 -1.06 -5.32
N ARG A 15 7.90 -0.02 -5.45
CA ARG A 15 7.65 1.32 -4.90
C ARG A 15 7.86 2.35 -6.01
N ARG A 16 6.90 3.24 -6.19
CA ARG A 16 6.98 4.38 -7.10
C ARG A 16 6.64 5.65 -6.34
N GLU A 17 7.40 6.70 -6.59
CA GLU A 17 7.11 8.00 -6.01
C GLU A 17 5.94 8.62 -6.77
N LEU A 18 4.89 8.99 -6.04
CA LEU A 18 3.71 9.64 -6.59
C LEU A 18 3.73 11.09 -6.11
N GLY A 19 4.69 11.86 -6.63
CA GLY A 19 4.95 13.24 -6.22
C GLY A 19 5.86 13.37 -5.00
N GLU A 20 5.77 14.52 -4.34
CA GLU A 20 6.73 14.94 -3.31
C GLU A 20 6.46 14.33 -1.93
N ALA A 21 5.21 13.98 -1.64
CA ALA A 21 4.77 13.50 -0.32
C ALA A 21 4.33 12.03 -0.29
N ASP A 22 3.86 11.52 -1.42
CA ASP A 22 3.17 10.23 -1.49
C ASP A 22 3.94 9.20 -2.30
N ARG A 23 3.75 7.93 -1.96
CA ARG A 23 4.36 6.81 -2.67
C ARG A 23 3.32 5.76 -3.00
N ARG A 24 3.28 5.32 -4.25
CA ARG A 24 2.48 4.16 -4.67
C ARG A 24 3.31 2.90 -4.43
N VAL A 25 2.72 1.94 -3.72
CA VAL A 25 3.36 0.65 -3.41
C VAL A 25 2.52 -0.48 -3.96
N THR A 26 3.18 -1.46 -4.56
CA THR A 26 2.56 -2.72 -4.96
C THR A 26 2.89 -3.76 -3.89
N LEU A 27 1.86 -4.39 -3.36
CA LEU A 27 1.91 -5.33 -2.26
C LEU A 27 1.43 -6.70 -2.73
N LEU A 28 2.16 -7.76 -2.41
CA LEU A 28 1.63 -9.11 -2.49
C LEU A 28 1.22 -9.55 -1.08
N THR A 29 -0.08 -9.72 -0.89
CA THR A 29 -0.67 -10.19 0.36
C THR A 29 -0.98 -11.67 0.28
N ARG A 30 -0.98 -12.34 1.43
CA ARG A 30 -1.37 -13.76 1.52
C ARG A 30 -2.85 -13.96 1.21
N ASP A 31 -3.70 -13.09 1.75
CA ASP A 31 -5.15 -13.30 1.79
C ASP A 31 -5.90 -12.62 0.64
N PHE A 32 -5.34 -11.55 0.07
CA PHE A 32 -5.99 -10.72 -0.97
C PHE A 32 -5.20 -10.69 -2.29
N GLY A 33 -4.10 -11.45 -2.39
CA GLY A 33 -3.24 -11.45 -3.56
C GLY A 33 -2.53 -10.12 -3.79
N LYS A 34 -2.35 -9.75 -5.08
CA LYS A 34 -1.63 -8.53 -5.46
C LYS A 34 -2.53 -7.30 -5.30
N LEU A 35 -2.12 -6.38 -4.45
CA LEU A 35 -2.77 -5.10 -4.18
C LEU A 35 -1.87 -3.93 -4.57
N GLU A 36 -2.50 -2.80 -4.89
CA GLU A 36 -1.82 -1.51 -5.01
C GLU A 36 -2.37 -0.54 -3.98
N ALA A 37 -1.47 0.13 -3.27
CA ALA A 37 -1.83 1.05 -2.21
C ALA A 37 -1.07 2.39 -2.34
N LEU A 38 -1.70 3.45 -1.87
CA LEU A 38 -1.10 4.78 -1.73
C LEU A 38 -0.62 4.94 -0.29
N ALA A 39 0.70 4.97 -0.11
CA ALA A 39 1.35 5.34 1.13
C ALA A 39 1.39 6.88 1.22
N ARG A 40 0.33 7.44 1.81
CA ARG A 40 0.20 8.88 2.03
C ARG A 40 1.18 9.36 3.09
N GLY A 41 1.91 10.45 2.82
CA GLY A 41 2.84 11.05 3.78
C GLY A 41 4.10 10.21 4.06
N ALA A 42 4.55 9.41 3.09
CA ALA A 42 5.69 8.50 3.24
C ALA A 42 7.06 9.21 3.29
N ARG A 43 7.11 10.55 3.32
CA ARG A 43 8.34 11.38 3.43
C ARG A 43 8.39 12.24 4.72
N ARG A 44 7.71 11.85 5.80
CA ARG A 44 8.05 12.38 7.14
C ARG A 44 9.15 11.57 7.80
#